data_AF-A0A1W9VMP9-F1
#
_entry.id   AF-A0A1W9VMP9-F1
#
_cell.length_a   1.000
_cell.length_b   1.000
_cell.length_c   1.000
_cell.angle_alpha   90.00
_cell.angle_beta   90.00
_cell.angle_gamma   90.00
#
_symmetry.space_group_name_H-M   'P 1'
#
loop_
_entity.id
_entity.type
_entity.pdbx_description
1 polymer ?
#
loop_
_entity_poly.entity_id
_entity_poly.type
_entity_poly.pdbx_seq_one_letter_code
_entity_poly.pdbx_strand_id
1 'polypeptide(L)' 'MARMTVNPSYCKGCGLCIEVCPKKIIRFSKDINEKGYNFSECFDQEACIACKMCYIICPDVAITVEK' A
#
# COMPACT_ATOMS: atom_id res chain seq x y z
N MET A 1 -5.07 8.34 14.24
CA MET A 1 -5.98 8.19 13.08
C MET A 1 -5.42 7.08 12.22
N ALA A 2 -6.28 6.21 11.69
CA ALA A 2 -5.85 5.09 10.86
C ALA A 2 -5.05 5.59 9.64
N ARG A 3 -3.88 4.99 9.40
CA ARG A 3 -2.98 5.40 8.32
C ARG A 3 -2.28 4.19 7.73
N MET A 4 -2.18 4.14 6.40
CA MET A 4 -1.38 3.16 5.67
C MET A 4 -0.27 3.89 4.90
N THR A 5 0.99 3.54 5.13
CA THR A 5 2.13 4.07 4.39
C THR A 5 2.86 2.97 3.63
N VAL A 6 3.43 3.32 2.48
CA VAL A 6 4.21 2.40 1.64
C VAL A 6 5.64 2.94 1.55
N ASN A 7 6.62 2.07 1.79
CA ASN A 7 8.02 2.36 1.52
C ASN A 7 8.33 2.04 0.05
N PRO A 8 8.58 3.05 -0.81
CA PRO A 8 8.81 2.83 -2.23
C PRO A 8 10.07 2.00 -2.53
N SER A 9 11.09 2.05 -1.67
CA SER A 9 12.33 1.27 -1.87
C SER A 9 12.11 -0.24 -1.70
N TYR A 10 11.05 -0.66 -1.01
CA TYR A 10 10.70 -2.07 -0.81
C TYR A 10 9.60 -2.54 -1.78
N CYS A 11 8.67 -1.65 -2.13
CA CYS A 11 7.53 -2.02 -2.97
C CYS A 11 7.95 -2.32 -4.42
N LYS A 12 7.54 -3.49 -4.93
CA LYS A 12 7.79 -3.92 -6.32
C LYS A 12 6.58 -3.80 -7.24
N GLY A 13 5.52 -3.10 -6.81
CA GLY A 13 4.33 -2.89 -7.65
C GLY A 13 3.55 -4.16 -8.00
N CYS A 14 3.53 -5.19 -7.14
CA CYS A 14 2.86 -6.46 -7.44
C CYS A 14 1.32 -6.42 -7.41
N GLY A 15 0.72 -5.41 -6.76
CA GLY A 15 -0.74 -5.22 -6.73
C GLY A 15 -1.53 -6.08 -5.72
N LEU A 16 -0.91 -7.01 -4.99
CA LEU A 16 -1.62 -7.86 -4.01
C LEU A 16 -2.35 -7.06 -2.92
N CYS A 17 -1.76 -5.96 -2.45
CA CYS A 17 -2.41 -5.08 -1.47
C CYS A 17 -3.64 -4.37 -2.05
N ILE A 18 -3.66 -4.07 -3.34
CA ILE A 18 -4.80 -3.46 -4.05
C ILE A 18 -5.97 -4.44 -4.07
N GLU A 19 -5.69 -5.70 -4.42
CA GLU A 19 -6.69 -6.76 -4.49
C GLU A 19 -7.36 -6.99 -3.13
N VAL A 20 -6.56 -7.17 -2.06
CA VAL A 20 -7.06 -7.54 -0.74
C VAL A 20 -7.74 -6.39 0.02
N CYS A 21 -7.52 -5.13 -0.39
CA CYS A 21 -8.08 -3.99 0.33
C CYS A 21 -9.62 -4.01 0.28
N PRO A 22 -10.34 -4.09 1.41
CA PRO A 22 -11.80 -4.21 1.41
C PRO A 22 -12.46 -2.86 1.12
N LYS A 23 -11.73 -1.77 1.37
CA LYS A 23 -12.17 -0.40 1.11
C LYS A 23 -11.81 0.08 -0.30
N LYS A 24 -10.99 -0.68 -1.04
CA LYS A 24 -10.53 -0.36 -2.40
C LYS A 24 -9.89 1.04 -2.51
N ILE A 25 -9.06 1.38 -1.51
CA ILE A 25 -8.39 2.68 -1.36
C ILE A 25 -6.90 2.67 -1.73
N ILE A 26 -6.44 1.59 -2.35
CA ILE A 26 -5.03 1.42 -2.75
C ILE A 26 -4.97 1.34 -4.28
N ARG A 27 -4.00 2.01 -4.88
CA ARG A 27 -3.72 1.97 -6.33
C ARG A 27 -2.23 1.97 -6.60
N PHE A 28 -1.83 1.83 -7.86
CA PHE A 28 -0.47 2.15 -8.26
C PHE A 28 -0.26 3.66 -8.29
N SER A 29 0.86 4.11 -7.73
CA SER A 29 1.28 5.50 -7.78
C SER A 29 1.59 5.93 -9.21
N LYS A 30 1.40 7.22 -9.48
CA LYS A 30 1.84 7.83 -10.74
C LYS A 30 3.36 7.98 -10.80
N ASP A 31 4.02 7.96 -9.64
CA ASP A 31 5.47 8.06 -9.53
C ASP A 31 6.13 6.69 -9.71
N ILE A 32 7.40 6.72 -10.12
CA ILE A 32 8.26 5.55 -10.29
C ILE A 32 9.35 5.60 -9.22
N ASN A 33 9.56 4.49 -8.50
CA ASN A 33 10.64 4.39 -7.51
C ASN A 33 12.02 4.17 -8.16
N GLU A 34 13.07 4.18 -7.36
CA GLU A 34 14.46 3.95 -7.80
C GLU A 34 14.70 2.61 -8.55
N LYS A 35 13.77 1.66 -8.43
CA LYS A 35 13.82 0.33 -9.05
C LYS A 35 12.99 0.22 -10.34
N GLY A 36 12.34 1.31 -10.76
CA GLY A 36 11.53 1.33 -11.99
C GLY A 36 10.08 0.85 -11.82
N TYR A 37 9.56 0.72 -10.60
CA TYR A 37 8.18 0.29 -10.34
C TYR A 37 7.26 1.47 -10.02
N ASN A 38 6.03 1.43 -10.56
CA ASN A 38 4.90 2.13 -9.98
C ASN A 38 4.52 1.44 -8.66
N PHE A 39 5.05 1.94 -7.55
CA PHE A 39 4.77 1.39 -6.23
C PHE A 39 3.32 1.61 -5.82
N SER A 40 2.81 0.86 -4.85
CA SER A 40 1.45 1.04 -4.37
C SER A 40 1.32 2.28 -3.48
N GLU A 41 0.19 2.97 -3.53
CA GLU A 41 -0.14 4.10 -2.66
C GLU A 41 -1.58 4.01 -2.15
N CYS A 42 -1.82 4.49 -0.93
CA CYS A 42 -3.18 4.69 -0.40
C CYS A 42 -3.66 6.09 -0.80
N PHE A 43 -4.62 6.17 -1.71
CA PHE A 43 -5.08 7.46 -2.24
C PHE A 43 -6.16 8.13 -1.38
N ASP A 44 -6.73 7.40 -0.42
CA ASP A 44 -7.73 7.89 0.53
C ASP A 44 -7.42 7.34 1.93
N GLN A 45 -6.71 8.13 2.73
CA GLN A 45 -6.32 7.75 4.10
C GLN A 45 -7.51 7.81 5.07
N GLU A 46 -8.50 8.67 4.82
CA GLU A 46 -9.65 8.85 5.71
C GLU A 46 -10.55 7.61 5.71
N ALA A 47 -10.65 6.92 4.57
CA ALA A 47 -11.37 5.67 4.45
C ALA A 47 -10.61 4.44 4.99
N CYS A 48 -9.35 4.59 5.42
CA CYS A 48 -8.57 3.49 5.98
C CYS A 48 -9.14 3.07 7.35
N ILE A 49 -9.42 1.77 7.51
CA ILE A 49 -9.94 1.19 8.77
C ILE A 49 -8.88 0.45 9.59
N ALA A 50 -7.60 0.56 9.22
CA ALA A 50 -6.47 -0.12 9.85
C ALA A 50 -6.66 -1.66 10.04
N CYS A 51 -7.31 -2.35 9.09
CA CYS A 51 -7.54 -3.80 9.15
C CYS A 51 -6.29 -4.67 8.93
N LYS A 52 -5.18 -4.07 8.49
CA LYS A 52 -3.87 -4.72 8.26
C LYS A 52 -3.82 -5.80 7.17
N MET A 53 -4.87 -6.02 6.37
CA MET A 53 -4.80 -7.02 5.28
C MET A 53 -3.74 -6.69 4.23
N CYS A 54 -3.58 -5.41 3.88
CA CYS A 54 -2.51 -4.96 2.97
C CYS A 54 -1.10 -5.19 3.55
N TYR A 55 -0.95 -5.08 4.87
CA TYR A 55 0.29 -5.36 5.59
C TYR A 55 0.62 -6.86 5.56
N ILE A 56 -0.35 -7.71 5.91
CA ILE A 56 -0.17 -9.16 6.00
C ILE A 56 0.13 -9.79 4.63
N ILE A 57 -0.53 -9.32 3.56
CA ILE A 57 -0.34 -9.89 2.22
C ILE A 57 0.97 -9.44 1.55
N CYS A 58 1.64 -8.40 2.05
CA CYS A 58 2.78 -7.82 1.37
C CYS A 58 4.00 -8.73 1.46
N PRO A 59 4.48 -9.33 0.34
CA PRO A 59 5.61 -10.25 0.38
C PRO A 59 6.94 -9.53 0.65
N ASP A 60 7.01 -8.23 0.36
CA ASP A 60 8.22 -7.42 0.48
C ASP A 60 8.26 -6.58 1.78
N VAL A 61 7.27 -6.73 2.67
CA VAL A 61 7.17 -5.98 3.94
C VAL A 61 7.24 -4.45 3.71
N ALA A 62 6.69 -3.98 2.58
CA ALA A 62 6.79 -2.58 2.16
C ALA A 62 5.74 -1.66 2.79
N ILE A 63 4.80 -2.20 3.59
CA ILE A 63 3.62 -1.48 4.06
C ILE A 63 3.70 -1.33 5.58
N THR A 64 3.31 -0.17 6.10
CA THR A 64 3.08 0.07 7.54
C THR A 64 1.65 0.52 7.76
N VAL A 65 1.02 0.08 8.86
CA VAL A 65 -0.35 0.44 9.24
C VAL A 65 -0.39 0.90 10.69
N GLU A 66 -0.84 2.14 10.91
CA GLU A 66 -0.96 2.80 12.21
C GLU A 66 -2.45 3.12 12.50
N LYS A 67 -2.83 3.29 13.78
CA LYS A 67 -4.20 3.63 14.21
C LYS A 67 -4.21 4.80 15.19
#